data_AF-A0A353T353-F1
#
_entry.id   AF-A0A353T353-F1
#
_cell.length_a   1.000
_cell.length_b   1.000
_cell.length_c   1.000
_cell.angle_alpha   90.00
_cell.angle_beta   90.00
_cell.angle_gamma   90.00
#
_symmetry.space_group_name_H-M   'P 1'
#
loop_
_entity.id
_entity.type
_entity.pdbx_description
1 polymer ?
#
loop_
_entity_poly.entity_id
_entity_poly.type
_entity_poly.pdbx_seq_one_letter_code
_entity_poly.pdbx_strand_id
1 'polypeptide(L)'
;MLHVDKRKRNSVFHYWKSFLAFLLPVTLFGVFILTYNLNSNRNDIDQMRLYSFQQACTQLGYIFERFKSQAAEARLELPEVNPGESPAISEEESLVLEKLNDLEKRANMESKAFYYVRGQSGLYSTKGKRSYEQMQSDYDLFDFTQASFFSRLNTSVASCICRIPSKDNASALIAVICPIPGSDISPYADVFFLIDEDILMRIS
;
A
#
# COMPACT_ATOMS: atom_id res chain seq x y z
N MET A 1 -11.84 -62.03 71.89
CA MET A 1 -11.90 -62.70 70.57
C MET A 1 -12.27 -61.63 69.56
N LEU A 2 -11.32 -61.27 68.69
CA LEU A 2 -11.45 -60.21 67.68
C LEU A 2 -12.41 -60.65 66.57
N HIS A 3 -13.43 -59.85 66.26
CA HIS A 3 -14.15 -59.96 64.99
C HIS A 3 -13.95 -58.67 64.19
N VAL A 4 -13.15 -58.81 63.15
CA VAL A 4 -12.87 -57.82 62.11
C VAL A 4 -13.97 -57.88 61.04
N ASP A 5 -14.31 -56.68 60.56
CA ASP A 5 -14.96 -56.31 59.31
C ASP A 5 -16.41 -56.73 59.00
N LYS A 6 -17.21 -55.70 58.67
CA LYS A 6 -17.56 -55.44 57.27
C LYS A 6 -17.96 -53.98 57.10
N ARG A 7 -17.02 -53.18 56.58
CA ARG A 7 -17.27 -51.83 56.03
C ARG A 7 -18.49 -51.88 55.10
N LYS A 8 -19.63 -51.29 55.49
CA LYS A 8 -20.78 -51.05 54.61
C LYS A 8 -20.32 -50.15 53.46
N ARG A 9 -20.04 -50.75 52.30
CA ARG A 9 -19.64 -50.02 51.10
C ARG A 9 -20.86 -49.29 50.56
N ASN A 10 -20.88 -47.97 50.67
CA ASN A 10 -21.99 -47.12 50.21
C ASN A 10 -22.30 -47.39 48.73
N SER A 11 -23.49 -47.94 48.47
CA SER A 11 -24.00 -48.29 47.12
C SER A 11 -24.01 -47.08 46.16
N VAL A 12 -24.26 -45.89 46.69
CA VAL A 12 -24.27 -44.61 45.94
C VAL A 12 -22.90 -44.31 45.28
N PHE A 13 -21.80 -44.72 45.91
CA PHE A 13 -20.44 -44.50 45.37
C PHE A 13 -20.12 -45.42 44.18
N HIS A 14 -20.86 -46.52 44.00
CA HIS A 14 -20.62 -47.47 42.92
C HIS A 14 -21.16 -46.95 41.59
N TYR A 15 -22.34 -46.34 41.60
CA TYR A 15 -22.93 -45.67 40.43
C TYR A 15 -22.22 -44.37 40.09
N TRP A 16 -21.66 -43.67 41.07
CA TRP A 16 -20.88 -42.45 40.84
C TRP A 16 -19.63 -42.69 39.99
N LYS A 17 -18.93 -43.82 40.20
CA LYS A 17 -17.75 -44.16 39.39
C LYS A 17 -18.11 -44.42 37.93
N SER A 18 -19.19 -45.18 37.66
CA SER A 18 -19.64 -45.44 36.30
C SER A 18 -20.19 -44.17 35.63
N PHE A 19 -20.88 -43.31 36.38
CA PHE A 19 -21.33 -42.01 35.91
C PHE A 19 -20.16 -41.10 35.55
N LEU A 20 -19.16 -40.98 36.42
CA LEU A 20 -17.95 -40.17 36.16
C LEU A 20 -17.12 -40.75 35.01
N ALA A 21 -17.02 -42.07 34.91
CA ALA A 21 -16.34 -42.77 33.81
C ALA A 21 -17.02 -42.53 32.45
N PHE A 22 -18.33 -42.27 32.43
CA PHE A 22 -19.07 -41.89 31.22
C PHE A 22 -19.02 -40.37 30.95
N LEU A 23 -19.08 -39.54 32.00
CA LEU A 23 -19.05 -38.09 31.89
C LEU A 23 -17.68 -37.58 31.37
N LEU A 24 -16.59 -38.21 31.78
CA LEU A 24 -15.23 -37.81 31.41
C LEU A 24 -14.98 -37.88 29.87
N PRO A 25 -15.25 -38.98 29.15
CA PRO A 25 -15.09 -39.01 27.70
C PRO A 25 -16.06 -38.06 26.97
N VAL A 26 -17.28 -37.87 27.47
CA VAL A 26 -18.26 -36.94 26.87
C VAL A 26 -17.79 -35.48 27.01
N THR A 27 -17.28 -35.10 28.18
CA THR A 27 -16.75 -33.76 28.41
C THR A 27 -15.46 -33.51 27.64
N LEU A 28 -14.54 -34.49 27.59
CA LEU A 28 -13.33 -34.40 26.76
C LEU A 28 -13.67 -34.27 25.27
N PHE A 29 -14.65 -35.03 24.79
CA PHE A 29 -15.13 -34.91 23.42
C PHE A 29 -15.76 -33.53 23.16
N GLY A 30 -16.57 -33.01 24.09
CA GLY A 30 -17.12 -31.65 23.99
C GLY A 30 -16.04 -30.56 23.95
N VAL A 31 -15.02 -30.64 24.80
CA VAL A 31 -13.87 -29.71 24.81
C VAL A 31 -13.06 -29.83 23.52
N PHE A 32 -12.87 -31.04 23.01
CA PHE A 32 -12.17 -31.29 21.74
C PHE A 32 -12.91 -30.63 20.57
N ILE A 33 -14.23 -30.86 20.45
CA ILE A 33 -15.06 -30.25 19.42
C ILE A 33 -15.05 -28.71 19.53
N LEU A 34 -15.16 -28.16 20.74
CA LEU A 34 -15.11 -26.71 20.96
C LEU A 34 -13.77 -26.12 20.53
N THR A 35 -12.66 -26.73 20.95
CA THR A 35 -11.31 -26.26 20.62
C THR A 35 -11.03 -26.36 19.13
N TYR A 36 -11.48 -27.46 18.49
CA TYR A 36 -11.36 -27.65 17.05
C TYR A 36 -12.14 -26.58 16.27
N ASN A 37 -13.40 -26.32 16.63
CA ASN A 37 -14.21 -25.29 15.97
C ASN A 37 -13.64 -23.89 16.16
N LEU A 38 -13.16 -23.55 17.37
CA LEU A 38 -12.51 -22.26 17.62
C LEU A 38 -11.24 -22.09 16.78
N ASN A 39 -10.43 -23.15 16.67
CA ASN A 39 -9.20 -23.09 15.88
C ASN A 39 -9.46 -23.05 14.37
N SER A 40 -10.47 -23.81 13.90
CA SER A 40 -10.92 -23.76 12.50
C SER A 40 -11.42 -22.37 12.13
N ASN A 41 -12.33 -21.80 12.94
CA ASN A 41 -12.87 -20.45 12.67
C ASN A 41 -11.78 -19.37 12.68
N ARG A 42 -10.78 -19.49 13.57
CA ARG A 42 -9.62 -18.58 13.56
C ARG A 42 -8.80 -18.72 12.28
N ASN A 43 -8.48 -19.97 11.91
CA ASN A 43 -7.75 -20.24 10.68
C ASN A 43 -8.50 -19.74 9.44
N ASP A 44 -9.82 -19.88 9.39
CA ASP A 44 -10.65 -19.40 8.29
C ASP A 44 -10.66 -17.86 8.23
N ILE A 45 -10.77 -17.17 9.37
CA ILE A 45 -10.66 -15.70 9.44
C ILE A 45 -9.28 -15.24 8.98
N ASP A 46 -8.21 -15.90 9.45
CA ASP A 46 -6.84 -15.54 9.09
C ASP A 46 -6.57 -15.80 7.60
N GLN A 47 -7.10 -16.90 7.04
CA GLN A 47 -7.04 -17.17 5.61
C GLN A 47 -7.80 -16.11 4.81
N MET A 48 -9.04 -15.76 5.21
CA MET A 48 -9.81 -14.71 4.52
C MET A 48 -9.07 -13.36 4.53
N ARG A 49 -8.44 -12.98 5.64
CA ARG A 49 -7.61 -11.77 5.74
C ARG A 49 -6.38 -11.83 4.84
N LEU A 50 -5.73 -12.99 4.75
CA LEU A 50 -4.58 -13.17 3.88
C LEU A 50 -5.00 -13.09 2.41
N TYR A 51 -6.13 -13.70 2.04
CA TYR A 51 -6.68 -13.62 0.68
C TYR A 51 -7.03 -12.19 0.30
N SER A 52 -7.72 -11.45 1.17
CA SER A 52 -8.06 -10.04 0.89
C SER A 52 -6.80 -9.18 0.77
N PHE A 53 -5.80 -9.40 1.63
CA PHE A 53 -4.51 -8.72 1.52
C PHE A 53 -3.80 -9.04 0.21
N GLN A 54 -3.73 -10.32 -0.18
CA GLN A 54 -3.09 -10.73 -1.43
C GLN A 54 -3.81 -10.16 -2.65
N GLN A 55 -5.15 -10.10 -2.61
CA GLN A 55 -5.95 -9.46 -3.65
C GLN A 55 -5.63 -7.96 -3.76
N ALA A 56 -5.59 -7.24 -2.64
CA ALA A 56 -5.23 -5.83 -2.60
C ALA A 56 -3.80 -5.59 -3.14
N CYS A 57 -2.82 -6.42 -2.74
CA CYS A 57 -1.46 -6.36 -3.28
C CYS A 57 -1.41 -6.60 -4.79
N THR A 58 -2.22 -7.53 -5.29
CA THR A 58 -2.29 -7.86 -6.72
C THR A 58 -2.87 -6.69 -7.51
N GLN A 59 -3.96 -6.08 -7.03
CA GLN A 59 -4.56 -4.89 -7.64
C GLN A 59 -3.60 -3.69 -7.63
N LEU A 60 -2.93 -3.44 -6.50
CA LEU A 60 -1.89 -2.40 -6.41
C LEU A 60 -0.74 -2.68 -7.38
N GLY A 61 -0.33 -3.94 -7.55
CA GLY A 61 0.68 -4.34 -8.52
C GLY A 61 0.26 -4.03 -9.96
N TYR A 62 -1.00 -4.32 -10.32
CA TYR A 62 -1.54 -3.97 -11.65
C TYR A 62 -1.59 -2.46 -11.88
N ILE A 63 -2.04 -1.70 -10.88
CA ILE A 63 -2.07 -0.24 -10.93
C ILE A 63 -0.65 0.32 -11.13
N PHE A 64 0.31 -0.19 -10.37
CA PHE A 64 1.70 0.23 -10.45
C PHE A 64 2.34 -0.07 -11.81
N GLU A 65 2.18 -1.28 -12.34
CA GLU A 65 2.69 -1.61 -13.68
C GLU A 65 2.00 -0.79 -14.78
N ARG A 66 0.71 -0.45 -14.62
CA ARG A 66 0.02 0.46 -15.54
C ARG A 66 0.64 1.85 -15.54
N PHE A 67 0.88 2.45 -14.36
CA PHE A 67 1.53 3.76 -14.26
C PHE A 67 2.93 3.75 -14.86
N LYS A 68 3.69 2.68 -14.61
CA LYS A 68 5.02 2.49 -15.19
C LYS A 68 4.98 2.38 -16.72
N SER A 69 4.02 1.63 -17.27
CA SER A 69 3.80 1.54 -18.72
C SER A 69 3.45 2.89 -19.33
N GLN A 70 2.55 3.65 -18.69
CA GLN A 70 2.14 4.98 -19.15
C GLN A 70 3.29 5.99 -19.11
N ALA A 71 4.10 5.98 -18.04
CA ALA A 71 5.30 6.81 -17.94
C ALA A 71 6.37 6.43 -18.99
N ALA A 72 6.50 5.14 -19.33
CA ALA A 72 7.44 4.68 -20.35
C ALA A 72 7.05 5.11 -21.77
N GLU A 73 5.76 5.16 -22.11
CA GLU A 73 5.29 5.71 -23.39
C GLU A 73 5.58 7.21 -23.49
N ALA A 74 5.36 7.97 -22.40
CA ALA A 74 5.65 9.40 -22.38
C ALA A 74 7.14 9.71 -22.57
N ARG A 75 8.04 8.81 -22.15
CA ARG A 75 9.50 8.94 -22.34
C ARG A 75 9.93 8.99 -23.81
N LEU A 76 9.22 8.31 -24.71
CA LEU A 76 9.59 8.31 -26.13
C LEU A 76 9.26 9.64 -26.84
N GLU A 77 8.49 10.51 -26.19
CA GLU A 77 7.90 11.70 -26.82
C GLU A 77 8.22 13.03 -26.09
N LEU A 78 8.73 12.99 -24.86
CA LEU A 78 9.14 14.18 -24.12
C LEU A 78 10.57 14.59 -24.52
N PRO A 79 10.81 15.84 -24.95
CA PRO A 79 12.15 16.32 -25.29
C PRO A 79 13.09 16.22 -24.08
N GLU A 80 14.36 15.87 -24.30
CA GLU A 80 15.41 16.10 -23.30
C GLU A 80 15.52 17.61 -23.08
N VAL A 81 14.95 18.13 -21.99
CA VAL A 81 14.97 19.55 -21.66
C VAL A 81 16.43 19.96 -21.41
N ASN A 82 17.02 20.69 -22.36
CA ASN A 82 18.37 21.22 -22.22
C ASN A 82 18.38 22.28 -21.10
N PRO A 83 19.27 22.19 -20.09
CA PRO A 83 19.22 23.02 -18.88
C PRO A 83 19.69 24.47 -19.08
N GLY A 84 19.58 25.06 -20.28
CA GLY A 84 20.29 26.29 -20.66
C GLY A 84 19.49 27.45 -21.26
N GLU A 85 18.19 27.33 -21.57
CA GLU A 85 17.49 28.38 -22.35
C GLU A 85 16.28 29.04 -21.65
N SER A 86 16.07 30.30 -22.06
CA SER A 86 15.43 31.48 -21.44
C SER A 86 13.88 31.45 -21.30
N PRO A 87 13.23 32.36 -20.52
CA PRO A 87 11.88 32.23 -19.99
C PRO A 87 10.80 32.86 -20.90
N ALA A 88 10.69 32.38 -22.14
CA ALA A 88 9.37 32.29 -22.75
C ALA A 88 8.80 30.93 -22.35
N ILE A 89 7.49 30.79 -22.17
CA ILE A 89 6.86 29.46 -22.03
C ILE A 89 7.26 28.70 -23.29
N SER A 90 8.31 27.87 -23.20
CA SER A 90 8.90 27.24 -24.38
C SER A 90 7.87 26.24 -24.90
N GLU A 91 7.84 26.00 -26.20
CA GLU A 91 6.94 24.99 -26.79
C GLU A 91 7.05 23.64 -26.06
N GLU A 92 8.20 23.36 -25.47
CA GLU A 92 8.48 22.20 -24.61
C GLU A 92 7.61 22.19 -23.34
N GLU A 93 7.40 23.33 -22.67
CA GLU A 93 6.50 23.40 -21.52
C GLU A 93 5.06 23.06 -21.95
N SER A 94 4.58 23.59 -23.08
CA SER A 94 3.25 23.26 -23.60
C SER A 94 3.10 21.76 -23.91
N LEU A 95 4.13 21.15 -24.51
CA LEU A 95 4.16 19.70 -24.79
C LEU A 95 4.15 18.88 -23.49
N VAL A 96 4.94 19.27 -22.48
CA VAL A 96 4.95 18.61 -21.17
C VAL A 96 3.56 18.67 -20.52
N LEU A 97 2.89 19.82 -20.55
CA LEU A 97 1.54 19.97 -20.00
C LEU A 97 0.50 19.10 -20.71
N GLU A 98 0.55 19.05 -22.04
CA GLU A 98 -0.36 18.21 -22.84
C GLU A 98 -0.19 16.73 -22.48
N LYS A 99 1.07 16.26 -22.40
CA LYS A 99 1.37 14.87 -22.03
C LYS A 99 0.97 14.54 -20.61
N LEU A 100 1.19 15.44 -19.65
CA LEU A 100 0.72 15.24 -18.26
C LEU A 100 -0.81 15.13 -18.21
N ASN A 101 -1.53 15.97 -18.96
CA ASN A 101 -2.99 15.89 -19.06
C ASN A 101 -3.46 14.56 -19.67
N ASP A 102 -2.76 14.06 -20.69
CA ASP A 102 -3.06 12.75 -21.29
C ASP A 102 -2.76 11.59 -20.35
N LEU A 103 -1.71 11.69 -19.52
CA LEU A 103 -1.41 10.72 -18.49
C LEU A 103 -2.50 10.68 -17.42
N GLU A 104 -2.96 11.84 -16.93
CA GLU A 104 -4.07 11.92 -15.96
C GLU A 104 -5.36 11.31 -16.53
N LYS A 105 -5.72 11.61 -17.79
CA LYS A 105 -6.89 10.99 -18.46
C LYS A 105 -6.74 9.47 -18.59
N ARG A 106 -5.56 8.97 -18.93
CA ARG A 106 -5.30 7.53 -19.13
C ARG A 106 -5.19 6.75 -17.83
N ALA A 107 -4.86 7.39 -16.71
CA ALA A 107 -4.76 6.73 -15.41
C ALA A 107 -6.09 6.09 -14.98
N ASN A 108 -7.24 6.59 -15.48
CA ASN A 108 -8.59 6.10 -15.16
C ASN A 108 -8.86 6.00 -13.64
N MET A 109 -8.17 6.84 -12.87
CA MET A 109 -8.34 7.04 -11.44
C MET A 109 -7.97 8.48 -11.12
N GLU A 110 -8.53 9.01 -10.03
CA GLU A 110 -8.21 10.34 -9.53
C GLU A 110 -6.74 10.36 -9.08
N SER A 111 -5.88 10.83 -9.98
CA SER A 111 -4.44 10.96 -9.79
C SER A 111 -3.95 12.24 -10.45
N LYS A 112 -2.92 12.85 -9.88
CA LYS A 112 -2.29 14.05 -10.44
C LYS A 112 -0.89 13.70 -10.92
N ALA A 113 -0.61 14.01 -12.18
CA ALA A 113 0.66 13.69 -12.82
C ALA A 113 1.62 14.89 -12.76
N PHE A 114 2.89 14.58 -12.52
CA PHE A 114 3.95 15.56 -12.43
C PHE A 114 5.19 15.07 -13.19
N TYR A 115 5.97 16.02 -13.67
CA TYR A 115 7.24 15.79 -14.32
C TYR A 115 8.34 16.59 -13.61
N TYR A 116 9.43 15.93 -13.26
CA TYR A 116 10.55 16.52 -12.53
C TYR A 116 11.85 16.28 -13.28
N VAL A 117 12.60 17.35 -13.56
CA VAL A 117 13.96 17.25 -14.12
C VAL A 117 14.96 17.28 -12.97
N ARG A 118 15.82 16.26 -12.88
CA ARG A 118 16.75 16.15 -11.75
C ARG A 118 17.74 17.30 -11.72
N GLY A 119 17.97 17.83 -10.52
CA GLY A 119 18.83 19.00 -10.30
C GLY A 119 18.16 20.34 -10.58
N GLN A 120 16.92 20.39 -11.06
CA GLN A 120 16.17 21.65 -11.16
C GLN A 120 15.39 21.96 -9.88
N SER A 121 15.15 23.25 -9.64
CA SER A 121 14.43 23.76 -8.46
C SER A 121 12.90 23.79 -8.62
N GLY A 122 12.34 22.95 -9.49
CA GLY A 122 10.91 22.95 -9.78
C GLY A 122 10.44 21.71 -10.52
N LEU A 123 9.12 21.55 -10.55
CA LEU A 123 8.40 20.44 -11.16
C LEU A 123 7.27 20.97 -12.05
N TYR A 124 6.96 20.24 -13.10
CA TYR A 124 5.89 20.56 -14.03
C TYR A 124 4.64 19.80 -13.62
N SER A 125 3.51 20.50 -13.65
CA SER A 125 2.17 19.95 -13.43
C SER A 125 1.30 20.27 -14.64
N THR A 126 0.09 19.71 -14.72
CA THR A 126 -0.93 20.09 -15.71
C THR A 126 -1.32 21.58 -15.67
N LYS A 127 -0.93 22.30 -14.61
CA LYS A 127 -1.16 23.74 -14.41
C LYS A 127 0.07 24.61 -14.70
N GLY A 128 1.17 24.04 -15.21
CA GLY A 128 2.44 24.74 -15.44
C GLY A 128 3.55 24.34 -14.47
N LYS A 129 4.71 24.97 -14.64
CA LYS A 129 5.85 24.86 -13.72
C LYS A 129 5.50 25.37 -12.31
N ARG A 130 5.88 24.59 -11.31
CA ARG A 130 5.67 24.81 -9.88
C ARG A 130 7.00 24.68 -9.13
N SER A 131 7.22 25.50 -8.12
CA SER A 131 8.33 25.29 -7.19
C SER A 131 8.01 24.21 -6.16
N TYR A 132 9.01 23.73 -5.43
CA TYR A 132 8.80 22.81 -4.32
C TYR A 132 7.95 23.43 -3.20
N GLU A 133 8.13 24.71 -2.92
CA GLU A 133 7.37 25.44 -1.89
C GLU A 133 5.90 25.53 -2.28
N GLN A 134 5.61 25.79 -3.56
CA GLN A 134 4.24 25.79 -4.07
C GLN A 134 3.59 24.41 -3.97
N MET A 135 4.34 23.34 -4.27
CA MET A 135 3.84 21.98 -4.10
C MET A 135 3.56 21.65 -2.63
N GLN A 136 4.49 22.00 -1.72
CA GLN A 136 4.27 21.79 -0.29
C GLN A 136 3.08 22.61 0.24
N SER A 137 2.83 23.80 -0.31
CA SER A 137 1.67 24.62 0.05
C SER A 137 0.35 24.05 -0.50
N ASP A 138 0.34 23.48 -1.71
CA ASP A 138 -0.84 22.86 -2.29
C ASP A 138 -1.26 21.56 -1.56
N TYR A 139 -0.32 20.97 -0.81
CA TYR A 139 -0.46 19.72 -0.08
C TYR A 139 0.02 19.88 1.37
N ASP A 140 -0.35 20.99 2.01
CA ASP A 140 0.12 21.42 3.33
C ASP A 140 -0.20 20.42 4.45
N LEU A 141 -1.25 19.63 4.30
CA LEU A 141 -1.62 18.55 5.22
C LEU A 141 -0.62 17.39 5.21
N PHE A 142 0.19 17.24 4.16
CA PHE A 142 1.09 16.10 3.99
C PHE A 142 2.56 16.43 4.30
N ASP A 143 3.29 15.46 4.86
CA ASP A 143 4.69 15.63 5.26
C ASP A 143 5.66 14.99 4.23
N PHE A 144 6.03 15.78 3.23
CA PHE A 144 7.01 15.41 2.22
C PHE A 144 8.43 15.22 2.79
N THR A 145 8.74 15.88 3.90
CA THR A 145 10.05 15.79 4.57
C THR A 145 10.19 14.43 5.24
N GLN A 146 9.17 14.02 6.01
CA GLN A 146 9.13 12.71 6.65
C GLN A 146 9.20 11.58 5.61
N ALA A 147 8.55 11.76 4.46
CA ALA A 147 8.60 10.81 3.35
C ALA A 147 9.96 10.75 2.61
N SER A 148 10.85 11.72 2.87
CA SER A 148 12.08 11.96 2.10
C SER A 148 11.80 12.08 0.60
N PHE A 149 10.64 12.64 0.23
CA PHE A 149 10.10 12.56 -1.13
C PHE A 149 11.03 13.20 -2.17
N PHE A 150 11.46 14.45 -1.95
CA PHE A 150 12.34 15.16 -2.87
C PHE A 150 13.74 14.53 -2.95
N SER A 151 14.22 13.90 -1.87
CA SER A 151 15.47 13.14 -1.92
C SER A 151 15.33 11.90 -2.80
N ARG A 152 14.19 11.19 -2.73
CA ARG A 152 13.90 10.03 -3.58
C ARG A 152 13.80 10.40 -5.06
N LEU A 153 13.18 11.53 -5.40
CA LEU A 153 13.15 12.04 -6.77
C LEU A 153 14.56 12.18 -7.34
N ASN A 154 15.52 12.69 -6.56
CA ASN A 154 16.89 12.89 -7.05
C ASN A 154 17.74 11.60 -7.07
N THR A 155 17.41 10.59 -6.28
CA THR A 155 18.28 9.42 -6.03
C THR A 155 17.76 8.11 -6.62
N SER A 156 16.45 8.00 -6.90
CA SER A 156 15.89 6.74 -7.35
C SER A 156 16.44 6.34 -8.73
N VAL A 157 16.73 5.07 -8.96
CA VAL A 157 17.15 4.57 -10.29
C VAL A 157 16.12 3.63 -10.92
N ALA A 158 15.12 3.22 -10.14
CA ALA A 158 14.04 2.35 -10.56
C ALA A 158 12.69 2.92 -10.14
N SER A 159 11.61 2.47 -10.78
CA SER A 159 10.26 2.86 -10.38
C SER A 159 9.98 2.42 -8.95
N CYS A 160 9.41 3.30 -8.13
CA CYS A 160 9.14 3.02 -6.73
C CYS A 160 7.87 3.71 -6.24
N ILE A 161 7.32 3.20 -5.15
CA ILE A 161 6.17 3.78 -4.46
C ILE A 161 6.68 4.45 -3.18
N CYS A 162 6.25 5.67 -2.94
CA CYS A 162 6.54 6.44 -1.74
C CYS A 162 5.23 6.85 -1.08
N ARG A 163 5.02 6.42 0.17
CA ARG A 163 3.89 6.88 0.99
C ARG A 163 4.29 8.16 1.70
N ILE A 164 3.50 9.20 1.52
CA ILE A 164 3.66 10.53 2.11
C ILE A 164 2.58 10.68 3.19
N PRO A 165 2.94 10.59 4.48
CA PRO A 165 1.96 10.62 5.56
C PRO A 165 1.32 12.00 5.69
N SER A 166 0.07 12.06 6.12
CA SER A 166 -0.51 13.31 6.64
C SER A 166 0.06 13.64 8.01
N LYS A 167 0.21 14.94 8.29
CA LYS A 167 0.65 15.50 9.58
C LYS A 167 -0.33 15.20 10.72
N ASP A 168 -1.60 14.97 10.40
CA ASP A 168 -2.67 14.68 11.37
C ASP A 168 -3.04 13.19 11.48
N ASN A 169 -2.30 12.30 10.79
CA ASN A 169 -2.58 10.86 10.69
C ASN A 169 -3.97 10.49 10.11
N ALA A 170 -4.64 11.38 9.37
CA ALA A 170 -5.94 11.07 8.77
C ALA A 170 -5.82 10.09 7.57
N SER A 171 -5.17 10.53 6.50
CA SER A 171 -4.92 9.74 5.29
C SER A 171 -3.51 10.03 4.75
N ALA A 172 -3.04 9.30 3.74
CA ALA A 172 -1.74 9.55 3.12
C ALA A 172 -1.84 9.77 1.62
N LEU A 173 -0.83 10.40 1.05
CA LEU A 173 -0.64 10.39 -0.40
C LEU A 173 0.29 9.24 -0.78
N ILE A 174 -0.07 8.54 -1.85
CA ILE A 174 0.78 7.57 -2.50
C ILE A 174 1.39 8.22 -3.74
N ALA A 175 2.71 8.35 -3.73
CA ALA A 175 3.48 8.80 -4.88
C ALA A 175 4.07 7.61 -5.63
N VAL A 176 3.68 7.43 -6.88
CA VAL A 176 4.29 6.46 -7.79
C VAL A 176 5.35 7.19 -8.61
N ILE A 177 6.62 6.94 -8.32
CA ILE A 177 7.76 7.61 -8.97
C ILE A 177 8.29 6.68 -10.06
N CYS A 178 8.34 7.18 -11.29
CA CYS A 178 8.84 6.49 -12.47
C CYS A 178 10.02 7.28 -13.06
N PRO A 179 11.27 6.91 -12.70
CA PRO A 179 12.45 7.52 -13.30
C PRO A 179 12.49 7.30 -14.81
N ILE A 180 12.91 8.32 -15.52
CA ILE A 180 13.11 8.33 -16.97
C ILE A 180 14.60 8.15 -17.23
N PRO A 181 15.05 6.99 -17.75
CA PRO A 181 16.47 6.77 -17.99
C PRO A 181 17.00 7.76 -19.04
N GLY A 182 18.18 8.31 -18.79
CA GLY A 182 18.89 9.16 -19.74
C GLY A 182 19.67 8.36 -20.76
N SER A 183 20.46 9.08 -21.54
CA SER A 183 21.53 8.54 -22.38
C SER A 183 22.65 7.88 -21.54
N ASP A 184 22.82 8.32 -20.28
CA ASP A 184 23.69 7.72 -19.27
C ASP A 184 22.96 6.72 -18.34
N ILE A 185 23.71 6.01 -17.49
CA ILE A 185 23.20 5.04 -16.50
C ILE A 185 22.23 5.69 -15.48
N SER A 186 22.35 7.00 -15.24
CA SER A 186 21.48 7.73 -14.32
C SER A 186 20.23 8.29 -15.02
N PRO A 187 19.03 8.15 -14.42
CA PRO A 187 17.85 8.85 -14.91
C PRO A 187 18.05 10.36 -14.90
N TYR A 188 17.53 11.06 -15.92
CA TYR A 188 17.63 12.51 -16.04
C TYR A 188 16.39 13.25 -15.52
N ALA A 189 15.25 12.56 -15.50
CA ALA A 189 13.97 13.10 -15.05
C ALA A 189 13.13 12.00 -14.38
N ASP A 190 12.03 12.39 -13.75
CA ASP A 190 11.05 11.51 -13.12
C ASP A 190 9.65 11.96 -13.54
N VAL A 191 8.83 11.02 -14.03
CA VAL A 191 7.38 11.19 -14.03
C VAL A 191 6.86 10.60 -12.74
N PHE A 192 6.00 11.31 -12.02
CA PHE A 192 5.36 10.74 -10.85
C PHE A 192 3.87 11.08 -10.77
N PHE A 193 3.12 10.18 -10.14
CA PHE A 193 1.69 10.32 -9.91
C PHE A 193 1.43 10.42 -8.41
N LEU A 194 0.63 11.40 -8.01
CA LEU A 194 0.10 11.51 -6.65
C LEU A 194 -1.34 11.01 -6.61
N ILE A 195 -1.61 10.10 -5.69
CA ILE A 195 -2.89 9.44 -5.50
C ILE A 195 -3.25 9.53 -4.02
N ASP A 196 -4.50 9.83 -3.70
CA ASP A 196 -4.98 9.74 -2.32
C ASP A 196 -5.09 8.26 -1.91
N GLU A 197 -4.58 7.90 -0.74
CA GLU A 197 -4.68 6.53 -0.20
C GLU A 197 -6.14 6.08 -0.10
N ASP A 198 -7.06 7.00 0.19
CA ASP A 198 -8.49 6.71 0.28
C ASP A 198 -9.08 6.24 -1.05
N ILE A 199 -8.55 6.74 -2.18
CA ILE A 199 -8.99 6.34 -3.53
C ILE A 199 -8.56 4.90 -3.82
N LEU A 200 -7.34 4.53 -3.42
CA LEU A 200 -6.84 3.16 -3.59
C LEU A 200 -7.66 2.18 -2.75
N MET A 201 -8.02 2.55 -1.53
CA MET A 201 -8.83 1.74 -0.62
C MET A 201 -10.29 1.56 -1.10
N ARG A 202 -10.81 2.44 -1.96
CA ARG A 202 -12.14 2.28 -2.57
C ARG A 202 -12.17 1.32 -3.76
N ILE A 203 -11.02 1.12 -4.41
CA ILE A 203 -10.88 0.28 -5.60
C ILE A 203 -10.49 -1.16 -5.22
N SER A 204 -9.90 -1.36 -4.04
CA SER A 204 -9.58 -2.67 -3.46
C SER A 204 -10.81 -3.39 -2.92
#